data_AF-A0A1A0TB73-F1
#
_entry.id   AF-A0A1A0TB73-F1
#
_cell.length_a   1.000
_cell.length_b   1.000
_cell.length_c   1.000
_cell.angle_alpha   90.00
_cell.angle_beta   90.00
_cell.angle_gamma   90.00
#
_symmetry.space_group_name_H-M   'P 1'
#
loop_
_entity.id
_entity.type
_entity.pdbx_description
1 polymer ?
#
loop_
_entity_poly.entity_id
_entity_poly.type
_entity_poly.pdbx_seq_one_letter_code
_entity_poly.pdbx_strand_id
1 'polypeptide(L)'
;MTHRSPLITLGAVAAAGAAVWLANGSHESAPVQSPALAPVTATVPAPPVTPRQARYRAEIRTAESPLVVDVDIDGDRARAYACDNRGIAKWLQGRTSAASLDLTDPGGSGRLIGRITPAGITGTLTVEGDSWSFYARPVRPTDD
;
A
#
# COMPACT_ATOMS: atom_id res chain seq x y z
N MET A 1 -1.42 -53.50 -4.12
CA MET A 1 -0.37 -52.81 -4.90
C MET A 1 0.54 -52.09 -3.93
N THR A 2 1.81 -52.45 -4.00
CA THR A 2 2.95 -52.04 -3.16
C THR A 2 3.60 -50.80 -3.80
N HIS A 3 3.84 -49.73 -3.03
CA HIS A 3 4.88 -48.73 -3.29
C HIS A 3 5.25 -48.13 -1.92
N ARG A 4 6.23 -48.67 -1.18
CA ARG A 4 7.69 -48.44 -1.28
C ARG A 4 8.06 -46.96 -1.36
N SER A 5 8.40 -46.40 -0.20
CA SER A 5 9.11 -45.14 -0.01
C SER A 5 10.51 -45.17 -0.67
N PRO A 6 11.14 -44.00 -0.83
CA PRO A 6 12.28 -43.73 0.03
C PRO A 6 12.31 -42.30 0.58
N LEU A 7 12.32 -42.22 1.92
CA LEU A 7 13.01 -41.17 2.66
C LEU A 7 14.52 -41.24 2.34
N ILE A 8 15.19 -40.11 2.58
CA ILE A 8 16.66 -39.93 2.64
C ILE A 8 17.29 -39.45 1.33
N THR A 9 17.35 -38.12 1.19
CA THR A 9 18.52 -37.47 0.60
C THR A 9 18.77 -36.17 1.36
N LEU A 10 19.72 -36.23 2.31
CA LEU A 10 20.75 -35.21 2.62
C LEU A 10 20.25 -33.75 2.83
N GLY A 11 20.33 -33.13 4.01
CA GLY A 11 21.47 -33.11 4.93
C GLY A 11 22.63 -32.23 4.44
N ALA A 12 22.38 -31.04 3.86
CA ALA A 12 23.48 -30.12 3.44
C ALA A 12 23.06 -28.65 3.17
N VAL A 13 22.41 -27.95 4.11
CA VAL A 13 22.29 -26.47 4.05
C VAL A 13 22.61 -25.87 5.43
N ALA A 14 23.82 -26.13 5.91
CA ALA A 14 24.35 -25.56 7.15
C ALA A 14 25.79 -25.04 7.00
N ALA A 15 26.30 -24.87 5.77
CA ALA A 15 27.68 -24.42 5.52
C ALA A 15 27.78 -23.53 4.27
N ALA A 16 27.01 -22.43 4.23
CA ALA A 16 27.13 -21.38 3.20
C ALA A 16 27.39 -20.00 3.81
N GLY A 17 28.08 -19.95 4.97
CA GLY A 17 28.37 -18.73 5.72
C GLY A 17 29.85 -18.32 5.77
N ALA A 18 30.76 -19.02 5.07
CA ALA A 18 32.20 -18.87 5.30
C ALA A 18 33.05 -18.56 4.04
N ALA A 19 32.45 -18.12 2.92
CA ALA A 19 33.18 -17.96 1.65
C ALA A 19 33.20 -16.54 1.04
N VAL A 20 32.74 -15.50 1.74
CA VAL A 20 32.89 -14.10 1.28
C VAL A 20 33.81 -13.34 2.24
N TRP A 21 35.01 -13.88 2.47
CA TRP A 21 35.98 -13.28 3.39
C TRP A 21 37.41 -13.16 2.83
N LEU A 22 37.69 -13.44 1.55
CA LEU A 22 39.08 -13.47 1.06
C LEU A 22 39.33 -12.78 -0.29
N ALA A 23 38.53 -11.77 -0.64
CA ALA A 23 38.79 -10.99 -1.86
C ALA A 23 38.41 -9.51 -1.69
N ASN A 24 39.12 -8.80 -0.80
CA ASN A 24 39.36 -7.39 -1.08
C ASN A 24 40.73 -7.00 -0.52
N GLY A 25 41.75 -7.44 -1.26
CA GLY A 25 43.14 -7.17 -0.97
C GLY A 25 43.45 -5.67 -1.05
N SER A 26 44.20 -5.24 -0.04
CA SER A 26 45.43 -4.45 -0.18
C SER A 26 45.44 -3.39 -1.26
N HIS A 27 45.10 -2.16 -0.87
CA HIS A 27 45.72 -0.98 -1.47
C HIS A 27 46.41 -0.19 -0.34
N GLU A 28 47.67 -0.55 -0.08
CA GLU A 28 48.59 0.30 0.65
C GLU A 28 49.29 1.19 -0.38
N SER A 29 49.09 2.49 -0.26
CA SER A 29 49.94 3.51 -0.87
C SER A 29 50.16 4.59 0.19
N ALA A 30 51.42 4.98 0.31
CA ALA A 30 52.10 5.71 1.38
C ALA A 30 51.42 7.00 1.93
N PRO A 31 51.81 7.47 3.12
CA PRO A 31 51.05 8.46 3.89
C PRO A 31 51.29 9.89 3.39
N VAL A 32 50.21 10.64 3.22
CA VAL A 32 50.23 12.11 3.29
C VAL A 32 49.33 12.52 4.45
N GLN A 33 49.94 13.04 5.52
CA GLN A 33 49.21 13.57 6.68
C GLN A 33 48.54 14.89 6.27
N SER A 34 47.25 14.82 5.96
CA SER A 34 46.32 15.95 5.99
C SER A 34 45.57 15.92 7.32
N PRO A 35 45.34 17.05 8.01
CA PRO A 35 44.63 17.05 9.28
C PRO A 35 43.20 16.53 9.09
N ALA A 36 42.88 15.44 9.81
CA ALA A 36 41.56 14.84 9.81
C ALA A 36 40.55 15.76 10.51
N LEU A 37 39.69 16.41 9.74
CA LEU A 37 38.48 17.02 10.25
C LEU A 37 37.53 15.89 10.70
N ALA A 38 37.12 15.91 11.97
CA ALA A 38 36.14 14.96 12.50
C ALA A 38 34.84 15.03 11.66
N PRO A 39 34.22 13.89 11.30
CA PRO A 39 32.94 13.92 10.60
C PRO A 39 31.88 14.43 11.57
N VAL A 40 31.37 15.64 11.31
CA VAL A 40 30.15 16.13 11.93
C VAL A 40 28.98 15.39 11.30
N THR A 41 28.35 14.49 12.05
CA THR A 41 27.09 13.88 11.63
C THR A 41 26.01 14.96 11.69
N ALA A 42 25.73 15.60 10.55
CA ALA A 42 24.61 16.50 10.42
C ALA A 42 23.30 15.68 10.49
N THR A 43 22.56 15.79 11.58
CA THR A 43 21.18 15.29 11.64
C THR A 43 20.32 16.20 10.78
N VAL A 44 19.96 15.72 9.58
CA VAL A 44 18.99 16.39 8.72
C VAL A 44 17.62 16.35 9.43
N PRO A 45 16.95 17.48 9.66
CA PRO A 45 15.59 17.48 10.20
C PRO A 45 14.66 16.76 9.23
N ALA A 46 13.88 15.79 9.72
CA ALA A 46 12.82 15.19 8.94
C ALA A 46 11.79 16.27 8.55
N PRO A 47 11.33 16.32 7.28
CA PRO A 47 10.35 17.31 6.87
C PRO A 47 9.04 17.17 7.67
N PRO A 48 8.37 18.27 8.03
CA PRO A 48 7.07 18.21 8.71
C PRO A 48 6.05 17.51 7.79
N VAL A 49 5.41 16.45 8.30
CA VAL A 49 4.42 15.67 7.56
C VAL A 49 3.06 16.37 7.68
N THR A 50 2.79 17.36 6.83
CA THR A 50 1.42 17.86 6.66
C THR A 50 0.54 16.70 6.16
N PRO A 51 -0.66 16.47 6.72
CA PRO A 51 -1.49 15.35 6.31
C PRO A 51 -1.94 15.51 4.85
N ARG A 52 -1.74 14.45 4.08
CA ARG A 52 -2.21 14.35 2.69
C ARG A 52 -3.73 14.17 2.70
N GLN A 53 -4.47 15.25 2.47
CA GLN A 53 -5.91 15.20 2.28
C GLN A 53 -6.25 15.09 0.80
N ALA A 54 -7.11 14.14 0.44
CA ALA A 54 -7.57 13.97 -0.94
C ALA A 54 -8.98 13.39 -0.99
N ARG A 55 -9.77 13.85 -1.96
CA ARG A 55 -11.13 13.38 -2.20
C ARG A 55 -11.24 12.76 -3.58
N TYR A 56 -12.02 11.70 -3.71
CA TYR A 56 -12.28 11.02 -4.97
C TYR A 56 -13.74 10.62 -5.07
N ARG A 57 -14.28 10.62 -6.30
CA ARG A 57 -15.65 10.19 -6.58
C ARG A 57 -15.70 9.27 -7.79
N ALA A 58 -16.46 8.19 -7.66
CA ALA A 58 -16.86 7.30 -8.76
C ALA A 58 -18.38 7.27 -8.89
N GLU A 59 -18.86 7.04 -10.11
CA GLU A 59 -20.24 6.65 -10.39
C GLU A 59 -20.18 5.32 -11.16
N ILE A 60 -20.71 4.27 -10.55
CA ILE A 60 -20.76 2.92 -11.12
C ILE A 60 -22.15 2.73 -11.72
N ARG A 61 -22.22 2.42 -13.01
CA ARG A 61 -23.48 2.05 -13.66
C ARG A 61 -23.90 0.67 -13.19
N THR A 62 -25.06 0.57 -12.56
CA THR A 62 -25.72 -0.72 -12.25
C THR A 62 -27.01 -0.85 -13.05
N ALA A 63 -27.67 -2.01 -12.97
CA ALA A 63 -28.93 -2.24 -13.67
C ALA A 63 -30.09 -1.36 -13.13
N GLU A 64 -30.09 -1.03 -11.84
CA GLU A 64 -31.24 -0.39 -11.19
C GLU A 64 -31.07 1.11 -10.95
N SER A 65 -29.87 1.54 -10.60
CA SER A 65 -29.53 2.93 -10.26
C SER A 65 -28.00 3.14 -10.24
N PRO A 66 -27.48 4.33 -10.56
CA PRO A 66 -26.06 4.60 -10.37
C PRO A 66 -25.65 4.44 -8.91
N LEU A 67 -24.61 3.63 -8.67
CA LEU A 67 -23.97 3.49 -7.36
C LEU A 67 -22.83 4.51 -7.27
N VAL A 68 -23.04 5.56 -6.48
CA VAL A 68 -22.05 6.61 -6.23
C VAL A 68 -21.13 6.16 -5.10
N VAL A 69 -19.82 6.34 -5.30
CA VAL A 69 -18.79 6.06 -4.30
C VAL A 69 -17.95 7.31 -4.09
N ASP A 70 -17.98 7.85 -2.87
CA ASP A 70 -17.10 8.93 -2.43
C ASP A 70 -16.02 8.35 -1.53
N VAL A 71 -14.77 8.81 -1.70
CA VAL A 71 -13.61 8.40 -0.89
C VAL A 71 -12.88 9.63 -0.39
N ASP A 72 -12.76 9.75 0.92
CA ASP A 72 -11.92 10.74 1.61
C ASP A 72 -10.68 10.06 2.17
N ILE A 73 -9.51 10.60 1.86
CA ILE A 73 -8.22 10.22 2.43
C ILE A 73 -7.74 11.35 3.33
N ASP A 74 -7.31 11.00 4.55
CA ASP A 74 -6.70 11.90 5.52
C ASP A 74 -5.51 11.20 6.18
N GLY A 75 -4.30 11.50 5.69
CA GLY A 75 -3.07 10.86 6.18
C GLY A 75 -3.03 9.36 5.88
N ASP A 76 -2.94 8.53 6.93
CA ASP A 76 -2.94 7.06 6.85
C ASP A 76 -4.34 6.44 6.98
N ARG A 77 -5.39 7.27 7.05
CA ARG A 77 -6.78 6.84 7.17
C ARG A 77 -7.57 7.20 5.93
N ALA A 78 -8.59 6.40 5.67
CA ALA A 78 -9.56 6.70 4.63
C ALA A 78 -10.96 6.25 5.02
N ARG A 79 -11.94 6.95 4.46
CA ARG A 79 -13.37 6.65 4.58
C ARG A 79 -13.98 6.63 3.19
N ALA A 80 -14.97 5.79 3.00
CA ALA A 80 -15.78 5.81 1.79
C ALA A 80 -17.27 5.72 2.12
N TYR A 81 -18.08 6.33 1.26
CA TYR A 81 -19.52 6.18 1.27
C TYR A 81 -19.98 5.65 -0.08
N ALA A 82 -20.78 4.59 -0.06
CA ALA A 82 -21.37 3.99 -1.25
C ALA A 82 -22.90 4.06 -1.17
N CYS A 83 -23.54 4.66 -2.18
CA CYS A 83 -25.00 4.83 -2.20
C CYS A 83 -25.62 4.75 -3.60
N ASP A 84 -26.73 4.03 -3.71
CA ASP A 84 -27.49 3.87 -4.96
C ASP A 84 -28.90 4.50 -4.92
N ASN A 85 -29.30 5.13 -3.82
CA ASN A 85 -30.66 5.65 -3.57
C ASN A 85 -31.80 4.60 -3.65
N ARG A 86 -31.49 3.30 -3.59
CA ARG A 86 -32.47 2.21 -3.70
C ARG A 86 -32.37 1.16 -2.60
N GLY A 87 -31.24 1.05 -1.92
CA GLY A 87 -31.06 0.13 -0.79
C GLY A 87 -29.62 0.05 -0.30
N ILE A 88 -28.65 0.39 -1.14
CA ILE A 88 -27.24 0.50 -0.75
C ILE A 88 -27.02 1.88 -0.12
N ALA A 89 -26.61 1.87 1.15
CA ALA A 89 -26.06 3.01 1.87
C ALA A 89 -25.02 2.49 2.86
N LYS A 90 -23.74 2.45 2.44
CA LYS A 90 -22.66 1.82 3.22
C LYS A 90 -21.55 2.81 3.52
N TRP A 91 -21.17 2.88 4.79
CA TRP A 91 -19.96 3.56 5.25
C TRP A 91 -18.84 2.54 5.40
N LEU A 92 -17.71 2.79 4.77
CA LEU A 92 -16.52 1.97 4.88
C LEU A 92 -15.39 2.80 5.47
N GLN A 93 -14.53 2.16 6.27
CA GLN A 93 -13.38 2.80 6.87
C GLN A 93 -12.20 1.86 6.93
N GLY A 94 -11.00 2.42 6.91
CA GLY A 94 -9.79 1.62 7.01
C GLY A 94 -8.52 2.45 6.91
N ARG A 95 -7.42 1.74 6.73
CA ARG A 95 -6.12 2.35 6.53
C ARG A 95 -5.84 2.52 5.04
N THR A 96 -5.09 3.56 4.72
CA THR A 96 -4.46 3.71 3.41
C THR A 96 -2.95 3.59 3.58
N SER A 97 -2.31 3.01 2.58
CA SER A 97 -0.86 3.14 2.39
C SER A 97 -0.59 4.19 1.31
N ALA A 98 0.68 4.37 0.93
CA ALA A 98 1.04 5.27 -0.17
C ALA A 98 0.33 4.95 -1.51
N ALA A 99 -0.05 3.69 -1.73
CA ALA A 99 -0.60 3.25 -3.02
C ALA A 99 -1.84 2.33 -2.92
N SER A 100 -2.32 2.00 -1.72
CA SER A 100 -3.44 1.06 -1.54
C SER A 100 -4.47 1.54 -0.53
N LEU A 101 -5.72 1.13 -0.76
CA LEU A 101 -6.88 1.30 0.10
C LEU A 101 -7.45 -0.08 0.43
N ASP A 102 -7.75 -0.31 1.69
CA ASP A 102 -8.52 -1.45 2.17
C ASP A 102 -9.48 -0.94 3.25
N LEU A 103 -10.74 -0.77 2.87
CA LEU A 103 -11.78 -0.20 3.71
C LEU A 103 -12.87 -1.24 3.93
N THR A 104 -13.36 -1.33 5.15
CA THR A 104 -14.40 -2.29 5.52
C THR A 104 -15.54 -1.55 6.23
N ASP A 105 -16.75 -1.98 5.96
CA ASP A 105 -17.94 -1.65 6.76
C ASP A 105 -17.79 -2.25 8.17
N PRO A 106 -18.05 -1.53 9.27
CA PRO A 106 -18.03 -2.09 10.62
C PRO A 106 -18.91 -3.33 10.80
N GLY A 107 -19.99 -3.45 10.02
CA GLY A 107 -20.88 -4.63 9.99
C GLY A 107 -20.34 -5.83 9.20
N GLY A 108 -19.19 -5.70 8.52
CA GLY A 108 -18.57 -6.75 7.71
C GLY A 108 -19.27 -7.06 6.39
N SER A 109 -20.34 -6.32 6.06
CA SER A 109 -21.15 -6.55 4.84
C SER A 109 -20.59 -5.83 3.61
N GLY A 110 -19.62 -4.95 3.78
CA GLY A 110 -19.03 -4.13 2.72
C GLY A 110 -17.51 -4.08 2.81
N ARG A 111 -16.84 -4.12 1.65
CA ARG A 111 -15.40 -3.93 1.54
C ARG A 111 -15.05 -3.19 0.26
N LEU A 112 -14.08 -2.29 0.33
CA LEU A 112 -13.49 -1.59 -0.80
C LEU A 112 -11.99 -1.83 -0.81
N ILE A 113 -11.50 -2.45 -1.88
CA ILE A 113 -10.06 -2.62 -2.12
C ILE A 113 -9.69 -1.77 -3.34
N GLY A 114 -8.69 -0.91 -3.19
CA GLY A 114 -8.30 0.02 -4.24
C GLY A 114 -6.81 0.25 -4.35
N ARG A 115 -6.39 0.69 -5.52
CA ARG A 115 -5.05 1.20 -5.81
C ARG A 115 -5.11 2.68 -6.12
N ILE A 116 -4.29 3.46 -5.43
CA ILE A 116 -4.16 4.90 -5.64
C ILE A 116 -3.12 5.13 -6.74
N THR A 117 -3.49 5.92 -7.75
CA THR A 117 -2.63 6.35 -8.84
C THR A 117 -2.69 7.87 -8.99
N PRO A 118 -1.78 8.51 -9.76
CA PRO A 118 -1.91 9.94 -10.04
C PRO A 118 -3.22 10.34 -10.73
N ALA A 119 -3.86 9.40 -11.45
CA ALA A 119 -5.11 9.67 -12.17
C ALA A 119 -6.36 9.54 -11.29
N GLY A 120 -6.29 8.79 -10.20
CA GLY A 120 -7.43 8.45 -9.35
C GLY A 120 -7.25 7.11 -8.64
N ILE A 121 -8.36 6.54 -8.17
CA ILE A 121 -8.41 5.22 -7.52
C ILE A 121 -9.08 4.22 -8.46
N THR A 122 -8.41 3.10 -8.73
CA THR A 122 -9.02 1.93 -9.37
C THR A 122 -9.22 0.84 -8.33
N GLY A 123 -10.38 0.18 -8.30
CA GLY A 123 -10.61 -0.85 -7.31
C GLY A 123 -11.89 -1.65 -7.50
N THR A 124 -12.20 -2.43 -6.47
CA THR A 124 -13.43 -3.21 -6.34
C THR A 124 -14.15 -2.79 -5.08
N LEU A 125 -15.45 -2.51 -5.21
CA LEU A 125 -16.38 -2.38 -4.09
C LEU A 125 -17.21 -3.66 -4.04
N THR A 126 -17.26 -4.28 -2.87
CA THR A 126 -18.13 -5.42 -2.57
C THR A 126 -19.13 -4.99 -1.51
N VAL A 127 -20.42 -5.25 -1.73
CA VAL A 127 -21.50 -5.01 -0.76
C VAL A 127 -22.45 -6.19 -0.81
N GLU A 128 -22.69 -6.82 0.34
CA GLU A 128 -23.70 -7.89 0.50
C GLU A 128 -23.55 -9.09 -0.48
N GLY A 129 -22.34 -9.31 -0.99
CA GLY A 129 -22.00 -10.39 -1.92
C GLY A 129 -21.89 -9.93 -3.38
N ASP A 130 -22.49 -8.79 -3.73
CA ASP A 130 -22.30 -8.16 -5.03
C ASP A 130 -20.97 -7.42 -5.11
N SER A 131 -20.40 -7.34 -6.30
CA SER A 131 -19.10 -6.70 -6.52
C SER A 131 -19.05 -5.91 -7.81
N TRP A 132 -18.47 -4.72 -7.74
CA TRP A 132 -18.31 -3.82 -8.88
C TRP A 132 -16.89 -3.28 -8.95
N SER A 133 -16.33 -3.28 -10.16
CA SER A 133 -15.13 -2.49 -10.44
C SER A 133 -15.49 -1.01 -10.52
N PHE A 134 -14.58 -0.15 -10.07
CA PHE A 134 -14.79 1.29 -10.13
C PHE A 134 -13.50 2.04 -10.47
N TYR A 135 -13.72 3.26 -10.97
CA TYR A 135 -12.67 4.26 -11.13
C TYR A 135 -13.14 5.57 -10.51
N ALA A 136 -12.51 5.98 -9.40
CA ALA A 136 -12.81 7.22 -8.71
C ALA A 136 -11.83 8.32 -9.13
N ARG A 137 -12.38 9.41 -9.67
CA ARG A 137 -11.59 10.58 -10.10
C ARG A 137 -11.36 11.52 -8.92
N PRO A 138 -10.22 12.23 -8.85
CA PRO A 138 -10.00 13.27 -7.87
C PRO A 138 -11.10 14.33 -7.93
N VAL A 139 -11.65 14.70 -6.78
CA VAL A 139 -12.56 15.82 -6.61
C VAL A 139 -11.72 17.01 -6.16
N ARG A 140 -11.77 18.09 -6.94
CA ARG A 140 -11.12 19.34 -6.52
C ARG A 140 -11.95 19.96 -5.40
N PRO A 141 -11.34 20.54 -4.36
CA PRO A 141 -12.04 21.47 -3.51
C PRO A 141 -12.63 22.56 -4.42
N THR A 142 -13.93 22.76 -4.37
CA THR A 142 -14.53 23.97 -4.94
C THR A 142 -14.08 25.10 -4.00
N ASP A 143 -13.37 26.10 -4.52
CA ASP A 143 -13.18 27.36 -3.80
C ASP A 143 -14.59 27.98 -3.65
N ASP A 144 -15.10 27.98 -2.42
CA ASP A 144 -16.34 28.67 -2.01
C ASP A 144 -15.96 30.05 -1.44
#